data_AF-U1Q976-F1
#
_entry.id   AF-U1Q976-F1
#
_cell.length_a   1.000
_cell.length_b   1.000
_cell.length_c   1.000
_cell.angle_alpha   90.00
_cell.angle_beta   90.00
_cell.angle_gamma   90.00
#
_symmetry.space_group_name_H-M   'P 1'
#
loop_
_entity.id
_entity.type
_entity.pdbx_description
1 polymer ?
#
loop_
_entity_poly.entity_id
_entity_poly.type
_entity_poly.pdbx_seq_one_letter_code
_entity_poly.pdbx_strand_id
1 'polypeptide(L)'
;MARRLLLDAMLGTLVTYLRMCGHDTLYVQEDGIETDDAIRERAAATDRTLITRDRELAARTADAVLLEAREIEAQLAALQDNGIEIDLPTEPDRCSVCNGRVERIDPDERPDHAPDAVAHVWQCRECEQFFWKGSHWERMQSTITDLPG
;
A
#
# COMPACT_ATOMS: atom_id res chain seq x y z
N MET A 1 -2.11 -14.11 -0.06
CA MET A 1 -3.40 -13.58 0.45
C MET A 1 -3.18 -12.16 0.94
N ALA A 2 -4.09 -11.24 0.60
CA ALA A 2 -4.01 -9.84 1.02
C ALA A 2 -3.91 -9.69 2.55
N ARG A 3 -2.99 -8.85 3.01
CA ARG A 3 -2.75 -8.58 4.44
C ARG A 3 -3.42 -7.29 4.88
N ARG A 4 -3.62 -7.16 6.19
CA ARG A 4 -4.03 -5.93 6.86
C ARG A 4 -2.83 -5.35 7.59
N LEU A 5 -2.35 -4.22 7.10
CA LEU A 5 -1.06 -3.63 7.49
C LEU A 5 -1.29 -2.23 8.07
N LEU A 6 -0.44 -1.85 9.02
CA LEU A 6 -0.30 -0.48 9.51
C LEU A 6 1.16 -0.06 9.34
N LEU A 7 1.39 1.07 8.66
CA LEU A 7 2.73 1.59 8.41
C LEU A 7 2.98 2.84 9.24
N ASP A 8 4.16 2.91 9.86
CA ASP A 8 4.64 4.11 10.55
C ASP A 8 4.97 5.26 9.57
N ALA A 9 5.25 6.45 10.13
CA ALA A 9 5.52 7.68 9.38
C ALA A 9 6.76 7.65 8.47
N MET A 10 7.65 6.65 8.61
CA MET A 10 8.88 6.52 7.81
C MET A 10 8.67 5.76 6.50
N LEU A 11 7.46 5.24 6.27
CA LEU A 11 7.17 4.30 5.18
C LEU A 11 6.17 4.82 4.14
N GLY A 12 6.03 6.15 4.01
CA GLY A 12 5.03 6.77 3.12
C GLY A 12 5.05 6.28 1.67
N THR A 13 6.23 6.06 1.07
CA THR A 13 6.32 5.48 -0.29
C THR A 13 5.78 4.04 -0.33
N LEU A 14 6.14 3.23 0.68
CA LEU A 14 5.77 1.83 0.77
C LEU A 14 4.25 1.65 0.93
N VAL A 15 3.56 2.61 1.54
CA VAL A 15 2.08 2.63 1.61
C VAL A 15 1.46 2.52 0.21
N THR A 16 1.97 3.30 -0.75
CA THR A 16 1.46 3.28 -2.13
C THR A 16 1.66 1.91 -2.77
N TYR A 17 2.83 1.31 -2.59
CA TYR A 17 3.14 -0.02 -3.12
C TYR A 17 2.20 -1.08 -2.56
N LEU A 18 2.06 -1.16 -1.24
CA LEU A 18 1.25 -2.19 -0.61
C LEU A 18 -0.24 -2.06 -0.94
N ARG A 19 -0.75 -0.82 -1.04
CA ARG A 19 -2.12 -0.59 -1.54
C ARG A 19 -2.27 -1.03 -2.98
N MET A 20 -1.30 -0.75 -3.84
CA MET A 20 -1.36 -1.19 -5.24
C MET A 20 -1.23 -2.70 -5.41
N CYS A 21 -0.49 -3.39 -4.52
CA CYS A 21 -0.49 -4.85 -4.40
C CYS A 21 -1.80 -5.41 -3.79
N GLY A 22 -2.76 -4.55 -3.47
CA GLY A 22 -4.08 -4.91 -2.95
C GLY A 22 -4.11 -5.27 -1.46
N HIS A 23 -3.08 -4.90 -0.70
CA HIS A 23 -3.13 -5.01 0.74
C HIS A 23 -3.93 -3.87 1.37
N ASP A 24 -4.74 -4.20 2.36
CA ASP A 24 -5.42 -3.22 3.19
C ASP A 24 -4.37 -2.55 4.09
N THR A 25 -3.94 -1.35 3.72
CA THR A 25 -2.77 -0.68 4.31
C THR A 25 -3.16 0.68 4.86
N LEU A 26 -3.11 0.82 6.18
CA LEU A 26 -3.25 2.12 6.86
C LEU A 26 -1.89 2.77 7.07
N TYR A 27 -1.91 4.09 7.15
CA TYR A 27 -0.74 4.92 7.36
C TYR A 27 -0.97 5.83 8.57
N VAL A 28 -0.07 5.79 9.56
CA VAL A 28 -0.27 6.51 10.83
C VAL A 28 -0.45 8.03 10.65
N GLN A 29 0.17 8.62 9.63
CA GLN A 29 0.04 10.06 9.36
C GLN A 29 -1.36 10.43 8.84
N GLU A 30 -2.05 9.53 8.13
CA GLU A 30 -3.43 9.77 7.69
C GLU A 30 -4.40 9.76 8.88
N ASP A 31 -4.10 8.97 9.90
CA ASP A 31 -4.87 8.88 11.15
C ASP A 31 -4.46 9.95 12.18
N GLY A 32 -3.44 10.77 11.91
CA GLY A 32 -2.93 11.79 12.83
C GLY A 32 -2.30 11.22 14.10
N ILE A 33 -1.74 10.00 14.03
CA ILE A 33 -1.14 9.31 15.17
C ILE A 33 0.34 9.66 15.26
N GLU A 34 0.76 10.14 16.43
CA GLU A 34 2.11 10.68 16.64
C GLU A 34 2.95 9.92 17.69
N THR A 35 2.35 9.01 18.47
CA THR A 35 3.06 8.31 19.56
C THR A 35 3.11 6.80 19.33
N ASP A 36 4.22 6.19 19.72
CA ASP A 36 4.44 4.73 19.65
C ASP A 36 3.32 3.93 20.32
N ASP A 37 2.85 4.37 21.50
CA ASP A 37 1.78 3.68 22.21
C ASP A 37 0.45 3.77 21.44
N ALA A 38 0.13 4.91 20.83
CA ALA A 38 -1.06 5.05 20.00
C ALA A 38 -0.96 4.24 18.69
N ILE A 39 0.24 4.11 18.09
CA ILE A 39 0.47 3.24 16.93
C ILE A 39 0.18 1.78 17.30
N ARG A 40 0.68 1.33 18.46
CA ARG A 40 0.48 -0.04 18.97
C ARG A 40 -0.99 -0.32 19.25
N GLU A 41 -1.66 0.59 19.94
CA GLU A 41 -3.10 0.51 20.20
C GLU A 41 -3.89 0.45 18.90
N ARG A 42 -3.52 1.26 17.90
CA ARG A 42 -4.16 1.28 16.58
C ARG A 42 -3.98 -0.05 15.85
N ALA A 43 -2.77 -0.61 15.83
CA ALA A 43 -2.49 -1.90 15.20
C ALA A 43 -3.33 -3.02 15.84
N ALA A 44 -3.35 -3.08 17.18
CA ALA A 44 -4.10 -4.07 17.93
C ALA A 44 -5.62 -3.92 17.76
N ALA A 45 -6.15 -2.70 17.89
CA ALA A 45 -7.59 -2.43 17.78
C ALA A 45 -8.14 -2.69 16.37
N THR A 46 -7.29 -2.69 15.35
CA THR A 46 -7.68 -2.94 13.96
C THR A 46 -7.27 -4.30 13.43
N ASP A 47 -6.62 -5.15 14.25
CA ASP A 47 -6.09 -6.45 13.83
C ASP A 47 -5.18 -6.32 12.60
N ARG A 48 -4.12 -5.51 12.75
CA ARG A 48 -3.15 -5.19 11.70
C ARG A 48 -1.73 -5.52 12.13
N THR A 49 -0.95 -6.06 11.19
CA THR A 49 0.49 -6.20 11.35
C THR A 49 1.15 -4.82 11.22
N LEU A 50 1.92 -4.43 12.23
CA LEU A 50 2.72 -3.21 12.18
C LEU A 50 3.96 -3.43 11.30
N ILE A 51 4.15 -2.58 10.31
CA ILE A 51 5.39 -2.47 9.54
C ILE A 51 6.06 -1.15 9.96
N THR A 52 7.29 -1.25 10.44
CA THR A 52 7.99 -0.09 11.01
C THR A 52 9.48 -0.15 10.73
N ARG A 53 10.13 1.01 10.68
CA ARG A 53 11.61 1.09 10.69
C ARG A 53 12.17 1.44 12.07
N ASP A 54 11.30 1.67 13.04
CA ASP A 54 11.68 1.96 14.42
C ASP A 54 11.91 0.63 15.17
N ARG A 55 13.15 0.44 15.63
CA ARG A 55 13.56 -0.78 16.32
C ARG A 55 12.91 -0.93 17.69
N GLU A 56 12.73 0.18 18.41
CA GLU A 56 12.13 0.14 19.75
C GLU A 56 10.65 -0.15 19.66
N LEU A 57 9.95 0.51 18.74
CA LEU A 57 8.55 0.26 18.46
C LEU A 57 8.30 -1.18 18.01
N ALA A 58 9.12 -1.70 17.08
CA ALA A 58 9.04 -3.10 16.64
C ALA A 58 9.23 -4.07 17.81
N ALA A 59 10.25 -3.86 18.65
CA ALA A 59 10.52 -4.73 19.79
C ALA A 59 9.41 -4.74 20.85
N ARG A 60 8.63 -3.65 20.94
CA ARG A 60 7.50 -3.50 21.87
C ARG A 60 6.16 -3.95 21.29
N THR A 61 6.12 -4.43 20.05
CA THR A 61 4.90 -4.76 19.33
C THR A 61 4.93 -6.20 18.86
N ALA A 62 3.97 -7.00 19.31
CA ALA A 62 3.86 -8.39 18.88
C ALA A 62 3.65 -8.47 17.36
N ASP A 63 4.33 -9.41 16.73
CA ASP A 63 4.24 -9.71 15.29
C ASP A 63 4.58 -8.54 14.35
N ALA A 64 5.24 -7.49 14.85
CA ALA A 64 5.68 -6.38 14.02
C ALA A 64 6.83 -6.79 13.09
N VAL A 65 6.82 -6.28 11.86
CA VAL A 65 7.89 -6.44 10.89
C VAL A 65 8.78 -5.21 10.92
N LEU A 66 10.03 -5.41 11.33
CA LEU A 66 11.06 -4.38 11.30
C LEU A 66 11.72 -4.34 9.91
N LEU A 67 11.67 -3.17 9.28
CA LEU A 67 12.39 -2.88 8.04
C LEU A 67 13.66 -2.08 8.34
N GLU A 68 14.83 -2.65 8.05
CA GLU A 68 16.10 -1.95 8.27
C GLU A 68 16.46 -1.02 7.09
N ALA A 69 16.06 -1.41 5.88
CA ALA A 69 16.41 -0.73 4.64
C ALA A 69 15.66 0.60 4.42
N ARG A 70 16.30 1.51 3.69
CA ARG A 70 15.70 2.79 3.23
C ARG A 70 15.16 2.71 1.81
N GLU A 71 15.84 1.96 0.95
CA GLU A 71 15.48 1.81 -0.45
C GLU A 71 14.22 0.96 -0.61
N ILE A 72 13.34 1.35 -1.52
CA ILE A 72 12.02 0.74 -1.66
C ILE A 72 12.13 -0.73 -2.10
N GLU A 73 13.05 -1.05 -3.00
CA GLU A 73 13.31 -2.41 -3.48
C GLU A 73 13.71 -3.33 -2.33
N ALA A 74 14.63 -2.87 -1.48
CA ALA A 74 15.09 -3.62 -0.32
C ALA A 74 14.00 -3.76 0.76
N GLN A 75 13.13 -2.75 0.92
CA GLN A 75 11.97 -2.85 1.80
C GLN A 75 10.96 -3.89 1.30
N LEU A 76 10.65 -3.89 0.00
CA LEU A 76 9.73 -4.85 -0.61
C LEU A 76 10.26 -6.29 -0.53
N ALA A 77 11.55 -6.50 -0.81
CA ALA A 77 12.19 -7.81 -0.67
C ALA A 77 12.13 -8.31 0.78
N ALA A 78 12.43 -7.45 1.76
CA ALA A 78 12.32 -7.81 3.17
C ALA A 78 10.88 -8.15 3.59
N LEU A 79 9.86 -7.53 2.98
CA LEU A 79 8.46 -7.93 3.22
C LEU A 79 8.15 -9.31 2.64
N GLN A 80 8.68 -9.65 1.46
CA GLN A 80 8.55 -11.00 0.87
C GLN A 80 9.18 -12.06 1.77
N ASP A 81 10.37 -11.79 2.33
CA ASP A 81 11.04 -12.67 3.30
C ASP A 81 10.20 -12.91 4.57
N ASN A 82 9.36 -11.93 4.93
CA ASN A 82 8.40 -12.02 6.04
C ASN A 82 7.03 -12.59 5.62
N GLY A 83 6.92 -13.15 4.41
CA GLY A 83 5.70 -13.81 3.92
C GLY A 83 4.58 -12.86 3.52
N ILE A 84 4.90 -11.60 3.23
CA ILE A 84 3.97 -10.62 2.65
C ILE A 84 4.15 -10.64 1.13
N GLU A 85 3.04 -10.89 0.44
CA GLU A 85 3.04 -11.09 -1.01
C GLU A 85 3.16 -9.75 -1.74
N ILE A 86 4.26 -9.54 -2.46
CA ILE A 86 4.47 -8.34 -3.27
C ILE A 86 4.27 -8.72 -4.74
N ASP A 87 3.05 -8.55 -5.22
CA ASP A 87 2.68 -8.71 -6.62
C ASP A 87 1.54 -7.75 -6.99
N LEU A 88 1.52 -7.28 -8.24
CA LEU A 88 0.45 -6.40 -8.70
C LEU A 88 -0.74 -7.23 -9.23
N PRO A 89 -1.95 -7.01 -8.71
CA PRO A 89 -3.11 -7.74 -9.17
C PRO A 89 -3.46 -7.40 -10.63
N THR A 90 -4.18 -8.32 -11.29
CA THR A 90 -4.70 -8.07 -12.64
C THR A 90 -5.64 -6.87 -12.69
N GLU A 91 -6.37 -6.59 -11.61
CA GLU A 91 -7.19 -5.39 -11.45
C GLU A 91 -6.91 -4.75 -10.09
N PRO A 92 -6.77 -3.42 -10.00
CA PRO A 92 -6.66 -2.72 -8.73
C PRO A 92 -7.90 -2.97 -7.85
N ASP A 93 -7.72 -3.21 -6.56
CA ASP A 93 -8.83 -3.38 -5.59
C ASP A 93 -8.81 -2.33 -4.45
N ARG A 94 -7.70 -1.58 -4.33
CA ARG A 94 -7.45 -0.53 -3.34
C ARG A 94 -7.00 0.76 -4.00
N CYS A 95 -7.43 1.86 -3.42
CA CYS A 95 -6.97 3.19 -3.75
C CYS A 95 -5.56 3.37 -3.18
N SER A 96 -4.60 3.73 -4.03
CA SER A 96 -3.23 3.99 -3.58
C SER A 96 -3.12 5.23 -2.68
N VAL A 97 -4.10 6.14 -2.75
CA VAL A 97 -4.12 7.41 -2.01
C VAL A 97 -4.78 7.27 -0.64
N CYS A 98 -5.95 6.64 -0.54
CA CYS A 98 -6.71 6.58 0.72
C CYS A 98 -7.01 5.17 1.24
N ASN A 99 -6.50 4.11 0.60
CA ASN A 99 -6.80 2.71 0.92
C ASN A 99 -8.25 2.26 0.65
N GLY A 100 -9.14 3.14 0.20
CA GLY A 100 -10.53 2.77 -0.07
C GLY A 100 -10.71 1.80 -1.22
N ARG A 101 -11.89 1.19 -1.34
CA ARG A 101 -12.21 0.30 -2.46
C ARG A 101 -12.20 1.08 -3.78
N VAL A 102 -11.58 0.50 -4.81
CA VAL A 102 -11.68 1.00 -6.19
C VAL A 102 -12.49 0.02 -7.01
N GLU A 103 -13.30 0.58 -7.90
CA GLU A 103 -14.17 -0.18 -8.77
C GLU A 103 -13.97 0.31 -10.20
N ARG A 104 -14.07 -0.62 -11.15
CA ARG A 104 -14.06 -0.27 -12.56
C ARG A 104 -15.34 0.53 -12.87
N ILE A 105 -15.18 1.64 -13.60
CA ILE A 105 -16.31 2.46 -14.03
C ILE A 105 -16.76 2.09 -15.44
N ASP A 106 -17.99 2.47 -15.79
CA ASP A 106 -18.48 2.29 -17.15
C ASP A 106 -17.72 3.22 -18.12
N PRO A 107 -17.51 2.81 -19.38
CA PRO A 107 -16.86 3.64 -20.39
C PRO A 107 -17.53 5.00 -20.59
N ASP A 108 -18.84 5.09 -20.36
CA ASP A 108 -19.63 6.33 -20.48
C ASP A 108 -19.40 7.30 -19.30
N GLU A 109 -18.88 6.82 -18.16
CA GLU A 109 -18.56 7.62 -16.97
C GLU A 109 -17.09 8.07 -16.94
N ARG A 110 -16.35 7.77 -18.01
CA ARG A 110 -14.92 8.06 -18.12
C ARG A 110 -14.65 9.57 -18.03
N PRO A 111 -13.73 10.01 -17.15
CA PRO A 111 -13.43 11.43 -17.04
C PRO A 111 -12.63 11.92 -18.25
N ASP A 112 -12.87 13.17 -18.67
CA ASP A 112 -12.24 13.78 -19.86
C ASP A 112 -10.70 13.78 -19.84
N HIS A 113 -10.10 13.73 -18.65
CA HIS A 113 -8.64 13.73 -18.48
C HIS A 113 -8.02 12.32 -18.53
N ALA A 114 -8.81 11.25 -18.62
CA ALA A 114 -8.29 9.88 -18.74
C ALA A 114 -7.80 9.61 -20.18
N PRO A 115 -6.55 9.18 -20.39
CA PRO A 115 -5.96 9.07 -21.74
C PRO A 115 -6.64 8.01 -22.62
N ASP A 116 -7.20 8.34 -23.78
CA ASP A 116 -8.02 7.44 -24.62
C ASP A 116 -7.45 6.03 -24.84
N ALA A 117 -6.12 5.91 -24.87
CA ALA A 117 -5.42 4.64 -25.03
C ALA A 117 -5.56 3.66 -23.85
N VAL A 118 -6.03 4.09 -22.68
CA VAL A 118 -6.22 3.19 -21.53
C VAL A 118 -7.49 2.36 -21.68
N ALA A 119 -7.33 1.05 -21.51
CA ALA A 119 -8.43 0.09 -21.70
C ALA A 119 -9.54 0.26 -20.65
N HIS A 120 -9.16 0.47 -19.38
CA HIS A 120 -10.07 0.52 -18.25
C HIS A 120 -9.70 1.68 -17.33
N VAL A 121 -10.72 2.27 -16.71
CA VAL A 121 -10.60 3.28 -15.67
C VAL A 121 -11.28 2.74 -14.42
N TRP A 122 -10.68 3.01 -13.28
CA TRP A 122 -11.21 2.68 -11.97
C TRP A 122 -11.42 3.96 -11.17
N GLN A 123 -12.44 3.99 -10.31
CA GLN A 123 -12.70 5.10 -9.41
C GLN A 123 -12.74 4.60 -7.97
N CYS A 124 -12.11 5.35 -7.06
CA CYS A 124 -12.25 5.09 -5.62
C CYS A 124 -13.64 5.51 -5.15
N ARG A 125 -14.29 4.65 -4.36
CA ARG A 125 -15.62 4.95 -3.78
C ARG A 125 -15.58 5.85 -2.54
N GLU A 126 -14.39 6.21 -2.06
CA GLU A 126 -14.21 7.06 -0.88
C GLU A 126 -13.68 8.45 -1.22
N CYS A 127 -12.58 8.54 -1.98
CA CYS A 127 -11.97 9.83 -2.34
C CYS A 127 -12.26 10.26 -3.79
N GLU A 128 -13.07 9.50 -4.52
CA GLU A 128 -13.53 9.76 -5.90
C GLU A 128 -12.42 9.90 -6.95
N GLN A 129 -11.16 9.61 -6.57
CA GLN A 129 -10.02 9.63 -7.48
C GLN A 129 -10.12 8.56 -8.56
N PHE A 130 -9.68 8.91 -9.76
CA PHE A 130 -9.62 8.01 -10.91
C PHE A 130 -8.23 7.41 -11.09
N PHE A 131 -8.19 6.15 -11.52
CA PHE A 131 -6.98 5.36 -11.73
C PHE A 131 -7.05 4.65 -13.08
N TRP A 132 -5.89 4.43 -13.68
CA TRP A 132 -5.74 3.62 -14.88
C TRP A 132 -4.33 3.01 -14.92
N LYS A 133 -4.18 1.95 -15.70
CA LYS A 133 -2.87 1.33 -15.93
C LYS A 133 -2.13 2.13 -17.01
N GLY A 134 -1.15 2.90 -16.58
CA GLY A 134 -0.23 3.65 -17.45
C GLY A 134 1.17 3.68 -16.84
N SER A 135 1.95 4.72 -17.14
CA SER A 135 3.37 4.82 -16.75
C SER A 135 3.66 4.61 -15.26
N HIS A 136 2.78 5.05 -14.36
CA HIS A 136 2.95 4.78 -12.92
C HIS A 136 2.83 3.28 -12.62
N TRP A 137 1.79 2.63 -13.13
CA TRP A 137 1.58 1.19 -12.99
C TRP A 137 2.77 0.40 -13.54
N GLU A 138 3.22 0.74 -14.75
CA GLU A 138 4.36 0.10 -15.42
C GLU A 138 5.65 0.25 -14.62
N ARG A 139 5.93 1.45 -14.09
CA ARG A 139 7.11 1.69 -13.24
C ARG A 139 7.09 0.82 -11.99
N MET A 140 5.95 0.75 -11.31
CA MET A 140 5.82 -0.09 -10.09
C MET A 140 5.92 -1.57 -10.42
N GLN A 141 5.33 -1.99 -11.54
CA GLN A 141 5.46 -3.36 -12.03
C GLN A 141 6.92 -3.73 -12.31
N SER A 142 7.70 -2.83 -12.93
CA SER A 142 9.14 -3.03 -13.12
C SER A 142 9.84 -3.19 -11.78
N THR A 143 9.65 -2.25 -10.85
CA THR A 143 10.26 -2.32 -9.51
C THR A 143 9.97 -3.63 -8.79
N ILE A 144 8.73 -4.14 -8.87
CA ILE A 144 8.33 -5.40 -8.24
C ILE A 144 8.92 -6.61 -8.97
N THR A 145 8.97 -6.59 -10.30
CA THR A 145 9.52 -7.68 -11.12
C THR A 145 11.04 -7.80 -10.96
N ASP A 146 11.72 -6.69 -10.72
CA ASP A 146 13.17 -6.61 -10.56
C ASP A 146 13.63 -6.94 -9.13
N LEU A 147 12.71 -7.28 -8.21
CA LEU A 147 13.07 -7.69 -6.85
C LEU A 147 13.89 -9.00 -6.90
N PRO A 148 14.95 -9.09 -6.08
CA PRO A 148 15.68 -10.35 -5.95
C PRO A 148 14.76 -11.41 -5.34
N GLY A 149 14.70 -12.59 -5.96
CA GLY A 149 13.96 -13.75 -5.47
C GLY A 149 14.74 -14.59 -4.46
#